data_AF-A0A962Q522-F1
#
_entry.id   AF-A0A962Q522-F1
#
_cell.length_a   1.000
_cell.length_b   1.000
_cell.length_c   1.000
_cell.angle_alpha   90.00
_cell.angle_beta   90.00
_cell.angle_gamma   90.00
#
_symmetry.space_group_name_H-M   'P 1'
#
loop_
_entity.id
_entity.type
_entity.pdbx_description
1 polymer ?
#
loop_
_entity_poly.entity_id
_entity_poly.type
_entity_poly.pdbx_seq_one_letter_code
_entity_poly.pdbx_strand_id
1 'polypeptide(L)'
;MKVILHIGTEKTGTSSIQHFLHLNRNRLPKNGFHLMRAAGEYDQRAIAAYTRADNEVDYYFQEHGINSTEAREAFRTDLELKIDKELNSLPTNVHTVIISSEHFHSTVRTDRAMKKLQTLLKKYFQNFKVICYLREQGAMCTSWYSTALKSGLCRTLEAFTEKQCRPQNYYFNYEQLLSRWAGSFGQGSVDLAIYDKSEFLEGDLLKDFTYRIDPTLLGQLKPYEQQANQSLSPEGQRLLLGVNCAFPRTQGGAESIRVLCREEIYNLLKGRGRQLDLPTRKSIYESFLESNTKVQETYFPNRKALFPVPDTDVPIDEEFSKNGRRALDRVLQVVRDNGSSLLGSQYVKEAQQLIEDIYLGHAGIPFDWGNVSLFGKGLIKANRHGVMHASLVIRNTSTEPLEFSEKPSCHYSIGWRLMDKAGNQLDKLCGNVQVEKVIPPGTFRLVSVAFRPDIGSDNIEKACFIEFSFIERGKWLNEEHPLNSAWALLV
;
A
#
# COMPACT_ATOMS: atom_id res chain seq x y z
N MET A 1 23.62 -25.42 17.11
CA MET A 1 24.00 -24.30 16.22
C MET A 1 23.23 -23.03 16.63
N LYS A 2 23.77 -21.83 16.38
CA LYS A 2 23.09 -20.53 16.60
C LYS A 2 22.49 -20.03 15.28
N VAL A 3 21.40 -19.26 15.37
CA VAL A 3 20.84 -18.52 14.24
C VAL A 3 20.72 -17.04 14.54
N ILE A 4 21.04 -16.22 13.54
CA ILE A 4 20.78 -14.79 13.50
C ILE A 4 19.66 -14.56 12.48
N LEU A 5 18.52 -14.06 12.96
CA LEU A 5 17.37 -13.67 12.18
C LEU A 5 17.43 -12.15 11.97
N HIS A 6 17.80 -11.72 10.78
CA HIS A 6 17.57 -10.34 10.37
C HIS A 6 16.15 -10.22 9.83
N ILE A 7 15.26 -9.68 10.67
CA ILE A 7 13.83 -9.54 10.37
C ILE A 7 13.49 -8.18 9.78
N GLY A 8 14.51 -7.32 9.61
CA GLY A 8 14.44 -5.86 9.55
C GLY A 8 13.15 -5.31 8.96
N THR A 9 12.63 -4.25 9.58
CA THR A 9 11.40 -3.63 9.07
C THR A 9 11.63 -3.18 7.63
N GLU A 10 10.65 -3.39 6.76
CA GLU A 10 10.76 -2.92 5.39
C GLU A 10 11.19 -1.44 5.37
N LYS A 11 12.01 -1.05 4.38
CA LYS A 11 12.55 0.32 4.23
C LYS A 11 13.62 0.73 5.26
N THR A 12 14.29 -0.25 5.86
CA THR A 12 15.48 -0.05 6.72
C THR A 12 16.76 -0.59 6.09
N GLY A 13 16.93 -0.40 4.78
CA GLY A 13 18.15 -0.83 4.07
C GLY A 13 18.30 -2.35 3.97
N THR A 14 17.18 -3.08 4.04
CA THR A 14 17.14 -4.55 3.95
C THR A 14 17.81 -5.06 2.69
N SER A 15 17.52 -4.45 1.54
CA SER A 15 18.17 -4.78 0.27
C SER A 15 19.68 -4.55 0.32
N SER A 16 20.15 -3.46 0.96
CA SER A 16 21.58 -3.18 1.12
C SER A 16 22.27 -4.28 1.92
N ILE A 17 21.66 -4.66 3.04
CA ILE A 17 22.13 -5.71 3.93
C ILE A 17 22.14 -7.07 3.22
N GLN A 18 21.07 -7.43 2.51
CA GLN A 18 20.95 -8.70 1.80
C GLN A 18 21.95 -8.82 0.65
N HIS A 19 22.14 -7.76 -0.14
CA HIS A 19 23.17 -7.75 -1.19
C HIS A 19 24.58 -7.82 -0.61
N PHE A 20 24.84 -7.12 0.50
CA PHE A 20 26.11 -7.21 1.22
C PHE A 20 26.40 -8.62 1.75
N LEU A 21 25.39 -9.27 2.36
CA LEU A 21 25.50 -10.65 2.83
C LEU A 21 25.74 -11.62 1.66
N HIS A 22 25.00 -11.47 0.56
CA HIS A 22 25.15 -12.30 -0.63
C HIS A 22 26.56 -12.14 -1.24
N LEU A 23 27.05 -10.90 -1.39
CA LEU A 23 28.42 -10.62 -1.86
C LEU A 23 29.48 -11.33 -1.02
N ASN A 24 29.20 -11.49 0.27
CA ASN A 24 30.09 -12.08 1.26
C ASN A 24 29.81 -13.56 1.56
N ARG A 25 28.91 -14.22 0.83
CA ARG A 25 28.45 -15.61 1.09
C ARG A 25 29.57 -16.66 1.14
N ASN A 26 30.69 -16.42 0.48
CA ASN A 26 31.86 -17.34 0.47
C ASN A 26 32.94 -16.93 1.49
N ARG A 27 32.83 -15.73 2.09
CA ARG A 27 33.73 -15.25 3.16
C ARG A 27 33.17 -15.54 4.54
N LEU A 28 31.85 -15.53 4.69
CA LEU A 28 31.18 -15.85 5.95
C LEU A 28 31.63 -17.22 6.52
N PRO A 29 31.70 -18.33 5.74
CA PRO A 29 32.08 -19.63 6.30
C PRO A 29 33.50 -19.68 6.82
N LYS A 30 34.42 -18.86 6.28
CA LYS A 30 35.80 -18.77 6.78
C LYS A 30 35.88 -18.18 8.19
N ASN A 31 34.84 -17.47 8.60
CA ASN A 31 34.73 -16.82 9.91
C ASN A 31 33.69 -17.50 10.81
N GLY A 32 33.20 -18.70 10.45
CA GLY A 32 32.25 -19.46 11.26
C GLY A 32 30.77 -19.10 11.05
N PHE A 33 30.45 -18.29 10.04
CA PHE A 33 29.09 -17.86 9.71
C PHE A 33 28.62 -18.43 8.37
N HIS A 34 27.32 -18.65 8.21
CA HIS A 34 26.76 -19.09 6.93
C HIS A 34 25.47 -18.36 6.60
N LEU A 35 25.36 -17.80 5.40
CA LEU A 35 24.10 -17.24 4.90
C LEU A 35 23.27 -18.37 4.29
N MET A 36 22.06 -18.59 4.81
CA MET A 36 21.17 -19.67 4.35
C MET A 36 20.78 -19.50 2.87
N ARG A 37 20.88 -20.59 2.10
CA ARG A 37 20.66 -20.62 0.65
C ARG A 37 19.37 -21.33 0.27
N ALA A 38 18.95 -22.33 1.06
CA ALA A 38 17.78 -23.16 0.81
C ALA A 38 16.47 -22.34 0.66
N ALA A 39 16.45 -21.15 1.24
CA ALA A 39 15.27 -20.31 1.35
C ALA A 39 15.25 -19.08 0.43
N GLY A 40 16.28 -18.90 -0.41
CA GLY A 40 16.42 -17.77 -1.32
C GLY A 40 17.86 -17.27 -1.43
N GLU A 41 18.17 -16.56 -2.52
CA GLU A 41 19.54 -16.10 -2.80
C GLU A 41 19.98 -14.85 -2.03
N TYR A 42 19.12 -13.84 -2.00
CA TYR A 42 19.38 -12.54 -1.34
C TYR A 42 18.45 -12.39 -0.14
N ASP A 43 17.16 -12.56 -0.39
CA ASP A 43 16.09 -12.59 0.60
C ASP A 43 15.65 -14.04 0.83
N GLN A 44 15.73 -14.51 2.08
CA GLN A 44 15.29 -15.85 2.47
C GLN A 44 13.75 -15.95 2.62
N ARG A 45 13.03 -15.36 1.66
CA ARG A 45 11.57 -15.20 1.62
C ARG A 45 10.80 -16.50 1.76
N ALA A 46 11.36 -17.62 1.31
CA ALA A 46 10.70 -18.92 1.37
C ALA A 46 10.35 -19.32 2.83
N ILE A 47 11.15 -18.90 3.82
CA ILE A 47 10.86 -19.18 5.24
C ILE A 47 9.67 -18.35 5.72
N ALA A 48 9.55 -17.09 5.29
CA ALA A 48 8.37 -16.28 5.60
C ALA A 48 7.13 -16.90 4.92
N ALA A 49 7.25 -17.29 3.65
CA ALA A 49 6.20 -17.96 2.88
C ALA A 49 5.74 -19.29 3.52
N TYR A 50 6.65 -20.06 4.10
CA TYR A 50 6.35 -21.31 4.82
C TYR A 50 5.30 -21.11 5.93
N THR A 51 5.30 -19.93 6.57
CA THR A 51 4.40 -19.63 7.68
C THR A 51 2.97 -19.28 7.25
N ARG A 52 2.76 -18.94 5.97
CA ARG A 52 1.47 -18.49 5.44
C ARG A 52 0.40 -19.59 5.56
N ALA A 53 -0.82 -19.19 5.87
CA ALA A 53 -1.98 -20.09 5.88
C ALA A 53 -2.48 -20.34 4.46
N ASP A 54 -3.18 -21.47 4.23
CA ASP A 54 -3.51 -21.93 2.87
C ASP A 54 -4.53 -21.03 2.15
N ASN A 55 -5.35 -20.30 2.91
CA ASN A 55 -6.31 -19.34 2.39
C ASN A 55 -5.73 -17.93 2.18
N GLU A 56 -4.46 -17.70 2.53
CA GLU A 56 -3.83 -16.40 2.36
C GLU A 56 -3.22 -16.26 0.97
N VAL A 57 -3.45 -15.10 0.35
CA VAL A 57 -2.75 -14.68 -0.86
C VAL A 57 -1.33 -14.26 -0.47
N ASP A 58 -0.34 -14.73 -1.24
CA ASP A 58 1.05 -14.33 -1.11
C ASP A 58 1.68 -14.25 -2.49
N TYR A 59 2.39 -13.15 -2.77
CA TYR A 59 3.03 -12.94 -4.06
C TYR A 59 4.11 -14.00 -4.35
N TYR A 60 4.77 -14.55 -3.31
CA TYR A 60 5.74 -15.63 -3.45
C TYR A 60 5.09 -16.86 -4.08
N PHE A 61 3.91 -17.23 -3.61
CA PHE A 61 3.17 -18.36 -4.16
C PHE A 61 2.69 -18.09 -5.58
N GLN A 62 2.24 -16.87 -5.89
CA GLN A 62 1.85 -16.49 -7.25
C GLN A 62 3.01 -16.58 -8.24
N GLU A 63 4.18 -16.04 -7.88
CA GLU A 63 5.40 -16.07 -8.71
C GLU A 63 5.90 -17.50 -8.97
N HIS A 64 5.66 -18.41 -8.02
CA HIS A 64 6.11 -19.81 -8.11
C HIS A 64 4.99 -20.79 -8.53
N GLY A 65 3.81 -20.30 -8.88
CA GLY A 65 2.67 -21.13 -9.32
C GLY A 65 2.09 -22.04 -8.23
N ILE A 66 2.27 -21.72 -6.94
CA ILE A 66 1.84 -22.52 -5.79
C ILE A 66 0.40 -22.15 -5.41
N ASN A 67 -0.56 -22.70 -6.14
CA ASN A 67 -1.96 -22.24 -6.10
C ASN A 67 -2.94 -23.19 -5.38
N SER A 68 -2.48 -24.33 -4.87
CA SER A 68 -3.31 -25.30 -4.12
C SER A 68 -2.74 -25.61 -2.74
N THR A 69 -3.58 -26.15 -1.85
CA THR A 69 -3.17 -26.59 -0.51
C THR A 69 -2.09 -27.68 -0.60
N GLU A 70 -2.24 -28.63 -1.53
CA GLU A 70 -1.28 -29.72 -1.77
C GLU A 70 0.05 -29.16 -2.26
N ALA A 71 0.03 -28.19 -3.17
CA ALA A 71 1.24 -27.53 -3.67
C ALA A 71 1.97 -26.77 -2.54
N ARG A 72 1.22 -26.13 -1.62
CA ARG A 72 1.81 -25.46 -0.45
C ARG A 72 2.45 -26.45 0.50
N GLU A 73 1.84 -27.61 0.71
CA GLU A 73 2.42 -28.65 1.57
C GLU A 73 3.65 -29.30 0.94
N ALA A 74 3.62 -29.55 -0.37
CA ALA A 74 4.79 -30.00 -1.12
C ALA A 74 5.94 -28.98 -1.03
N PHE A 75 5.63 -27.68 -1.14
CA PHE A 75 6.61 -26.61 -0.94
C PHE A 75 7.22 -26.63 0.47
N ARG A 76 6.40 -26.80 1.52
CA ARG A 76 6.91 -26.88 2.90
C ARG A 76 7.84 -28.06 3.10
N THR A 77 7.44 -29.23 2.60
CA THR A 77 8.24 -30.46 2.67
C THR A 77 9.56 -30.31 1.92
N ASP A 78 9.52 -29.79 0.69
CA ASP A 78 10.72 -29.54 -0.11
C ASP A 78 11.67 -28.53 0.55
N LEU A 79 11.13 -27.45 1.15
CA LEU A 79 11.94 -26.48 1.87
C LEU A 79 12.64 -27.10 3.08
N GLU A 80 11.95 -27.94 3.87
CA GLU A 80 12.57 -28.66 4.99
C GLU A 80 13.71 -29.57 4.53
N LEU A 81 13.50 -30.35 3.46
CA LEU A 81 14.55 -31.21 2.89
C LEU A 81 15.75 -30.41 2.39
N LYS A 82 15.53 -29.23 1.79
CA LYS A 82 16.60 -28.33 1.35
C LYS A 82 17.38 -27.77 2.54
N ILE A 83 16.70 -27.37 3.61
CA ILE A 83 17.33 -26.89 4.85
C ILE A 83 18.15 -28.03 5.49
N ASP A 84 17.59 -29.23 5.62
CA ASP A 84 18.28 -30.41 6.14
C ASP A 84 19.57 -30.68 5.38
N LYS A 85 19.48 -30.76 4.05
CA LYS A 85 20.63 -31.02 3.18
C LYS A 85 21.69 -29.93 3.31
N GLU A 86 21.26 -28.66 3.34
CA GLU A 86 22.18 -27.54 3.46
C GLU A 86 22.91 -27.58 4.80
N LEU A 87 22.19 -27.66 5.92
CA LEU A 87 22.79 -27.60 7.27
C LEU A 87 23.70 -28.79 7.55
N ASN A 88 23.34 -30.00 7.09
CA ASN A 88 24.19 -31.19 7.23
C ASN A 88 25.47 -31.13 6.36
N SER A 89 25.49 -30.27 5.34
CA SER A 89 26.66 -30.09 4.46
C SER A 89 27.61 -28.98 4.91
N LEU A 90 27.29 -28.27 6.00
CA LEU A 90 28.10 -27.13 6.44
C LEU A 90 29.47 -27.57 6.98
N PRO A 91 30.53 -26.79 6.73
CA PRO A 91 31.83 -27.00 7.37
C PRO A 91 31.72 -26.99 8.90
N THR A 92 32.51 -27.83 9.58
CA THR A 92 32.47 -28.00 11.04
C THR A 92 32.77 -26.73 11.83
N ASN A 93 33.50 -25.78 11.23
CA ASN A 93 33.80 -24.50 11.86
C ASN A 93 32.63 -23.51 11.83
N VAL A 94 31.56 -23.80 11.08
CA VAL A 94 30.36 -22.95 11.04
C VAL A 94 29.53 -23.17 12.31
N HIS A 95 29.52 -22.16 13.17
CA HIS A 95 28.74 -22.18 14.42
C HIS A 95 27.44 -21.38 14.33
N THR A 96 27.30 -20.48 13.34
CA THR A 96 26.16 -19.56 13.24
C THR A 96 25.62 -19.43 11.82
N VAL A 97 24.30 -19.56 11.68
CA VAL A 97 23.58 -19.32 10.41
C VAL A 97 22.90 -17.97 10.45
N ILE A 98 22.92 -17.25 9.34
CA ILE A 98 22.25 -15.97 9.13
C ILE A 98 21.08 -16.20 8.17
N ILE A 99 19.92 -15.70 8.55
CA ILE A 99 18.69 -15.70 7.76
C ILE A 99 18.19 -14.25 7.71
N SER A 100 17.98 -13.72 6.52
CA SER A 100 17.60 -12.33 6.31
C SER A 100 16.37 -12.21 5.41
N SER A 101 15.27 -11.67 5.94
CA SER A 101 14.07 -11.38 5.16
C SER A 101 13.24 -10.28 5.79
N GLU A 102 12.95 -9.21 5.03
CA GLU A 102 11.98 -8.19 5.45
C GLU A 102 10.55 -8.72 5.54
N HIS A 103 10.26 -9.83 4.84
CA HIS A 103 8.95 -10.45 4.90
C HIS A 103 8.66 -11.10 6.26
N PHE A 104 9.66 -11.24 7.13
CA PHE A 104 9.43 -11.55 8.53
C PHE A 104 8.63 -10.46 9.25
N HIS A 105 8.94 -9.19 9.01
CA HIS A 105 8.13 -8.06 9.50
C HIS A 105 6.78 -8.01 8.81
N SER A 106 6.76 -8.11 7.47
CA SER A 106 5.57 -7.82 6.70
C SER A 106 4.62 -9.00 6.49
N THR A 107 4.95 -10.24 6.86
CA THR A 107 4.03 -11.39 6.68
C THR A 107 3.86 -12.25 7.93
N VAL A 108 4.83 -12.31 8.85
CA VAL A 108 4.73 -13.11 10.09
C VAL A 108 4.03 -12.31 11.18
N ARG A 109 2.71 -12.10 11.00
CA ARG A 109 1.90 -11.16 11.82
C ARG A 109 0.94 -11.82 12.81
N THR A 110 0.85 -13.15 12.81
CA THR A 110 -0.10 -13.90 13.65
C THR A 110 0.64 -14.88 14.54
N ASP A 111 0.03 -15.24 15.67
CA ASP A 111 0.63 -16.20 16.60
C ASP A 111 0.75 -17.58 15.95
N ARG A 112 -0.18 -17.94 15.05
CA ARG A 112 -0.09 -19.16 14.24
C ARG A 112 1.14 -19.13 13.31
N ALA A 113 1.35 -18.05 12.57
CA ALA A 113 2.50 -17.91 11.68
C ALA A 113 3.81 -17.93 12.47
N MET A 114 3.86 -17.21 13.60
CA MET A 114 5.01 -17.20 14.48
C MET A 114 5.29 -18.58 15.10
N LYS A 115 4.25 -19.31 15.51
CA LYS A 115 4.42 -20.66 16.03
C LYS A 115 4.98 -21.62 14.97
N LYS A 116 4.51 -21.53 13.72
CA LYS A 116 5.06 -22.30 12.59
C LYS A 116 6.55 -21.99 12.39
N LEU A 117 6.91 -20.70 12.38
CA LEU A 117 8.31 -20.26 12.25
C LEU A 117 9.17 -20.82 13.38
N GLN A 118 8.71 -20.67 14.63
CA GLN A 118 9.40 -21.16 15.81
C GLN A 118 9.61 -22.68 15.74
N THR A 119 8.57 -23.44 15.37
CA THR A 119 8.65 -24.89 15.23
C THR A 119 9.66 -25.30 14.16
N LEU A 120 9.64 -24.66 12.97
CA LEU A 120 10.60 -24.93 11.91
C LEU A 120 12.04 -24.67 12.37
N LEU A 121 12.32 -23.49 12.93
CA LEU A 121 13.68 -23.10 13.27
C LEU A 121 14.24 -23.86 14.49
N LYS A 122 13.40 -24.23 15.47
CA LYS A 122 13.82 -25.02 16.64
C LYS A 122 14.20 -26.47 16.31
N LYS A 123 13.89 -26.98 15.11
CA LYS A 123 14.43 -28.25 14.62
C LYS A 123 15.97 -28.19 14.47
N TYR A 124 16.51 -27.00 14.19
CA TYR A 124 17.91 -26.82 13.77
C TYR A 124 18.75 -25.98 14.74
N PHE A 125 18.12 -25.04 15.44
CA PHE A 125 18.80 -24.02 16.22
C PHE A 125 18.34 -24.01 17.67
N GLN A 126 19.30 -23.80 18.58
CA GLN A 126 19.06 -23.71 20.02
C GLN A 126 19.21 -22.28 20.54
N ASN A 127 20.07 -21.49 19.90
CA ASN A 127 20.37 -20.11 20.28
C ASN A 127 19.91 -19.16 19.18
N PHE A 128 19.13 -18.16 19.56
CA PHE A 128 18.50 -17.22 18.64
C PHE A 128 18.97 -15.80 18.93
N LYS A 129 19.26 -15.07 17.86
CA LYS A 129 19.45 -13.63 17.89
C LYS A 129 18.58 -13.01 16.79
N VAL A 130 17.75 -12.04 17.11
CA VAL A 130 16.83 -11.35 16.20
C VAL A 130 17.32 -9.93 16.04
N ILE A 131 17.88 -9.58 14.88
CA ILE A 131 18.33 -8.21 14.58
C ILE A 131 17.20 -7.47 13.87
N CYS A 132 16.78 -6.33 14.42
CA CYS A 132 15.72 -5.50 13.84
C CYS A 132 16.09 -4.01 13.88
N TYR A 133 16.06 -3.37 12.72
CA TYR A 133 16.15 -1.91 12.59
C TYR A 133 14.75 -1.31 12.62
N LEU A 134 14.56 -0.27 13.42
CA LEU A 134 13.32 0.48 13.55
C LEU A 134 13.48 1.87 12.92
N ARG A 135 12.48 2.31 12.16
CA ARG A 135 12.44 3.64 11.55
C ARG A 135 11.29 4.45 12.14
N GLU A 136 11.44 5.76 12.27
CA GLU A 136 10.34 6.62 12.72
C GLU A 136 9.09 6.40 11.83
N GLN A 137 7.91 6.30 12.43
CA GLN A 137 6.69 5.84 11.76
C GLN A 137 6.26 6.70 10.57
N GLY A 138 6.35 8.03 10.67
CA GLY A 138 6.09 8.95 9.56
C GLY A 138 7.08 8.74 8.40
N ALA A 139 8.37 8.61 8.71
CA ALA A 139 9.43 8.33 7.74
C ALA A 139 9.30 6.93 7.11
N MET A 140 8.82 5.94 7.85
CA MET A 140 8.46 4.62 7.32
C MET A 140 7.27 4.73 6.37
N CYS A 141 6.24 5.50 6.74
CA CYS A 141 5.04 5.68 5.95
C CYS A 141 5.34 6.30 4.58
N THR A 142 6.13 7.38 4.53
CA THR A 142 6.53 8.02 3.26
C THR A 142 7.36 7.10 2.37
N SER A 143 8.23 6.28 2.98
CA SER A 143 9.03 5.30 2.24
C SER A 143 8.18 4.13 1.73
N TRP A 144 7.17 3.70 2.48
CA TRP A 144 6.22 2.68 2.03
C TRP A 144 5.32 3.23 0.92
N TYR A 145 4.80 4.44 1.05
CA TYR A 145 4.02 5.11 0.01
C TYR A 145 4.75 5.14 -1.34
N SER A 146 6.04 5.49 -1.33
CA SER A 146 6.88 5.49 -2.54
C SER A 146 6.95 4.12 -3.21
N THR A 147 6.94 3.04 -2.42
CA THR A 147 6.93 1.67 -2.95
C THR A 147 5.54 1.30 -3.46
N ALA A 148 4.49 1.64 -2.71
CA ALA A 148 3.11 1.40 -3.09
C ALA A 148 2.76 2.10 -4.42
N LEU A 149 3.22 3.34 -4.65
CA LEU A 149 3.09 4.04 -5.93
C LEU A 149 3.77 3.30 -7.07
N LYS A 150 5.00 2.82 -6.89
CA LYS A 150 5.70 2.00 -7.90
C LYS A 150 4.97 0.68 -8.18
N SER A 151 4.20 0.20 -7.22
CA SER A 151 3.28 -0.93 -7.31
C SER A 151 1.86 -0.52 -7.72
N GLY A 152 1.62 0.63 -8.34
CA GLY A 152 0.30 0.95 -8.91
C GLY A 152 -0.74 1.51 -7.93
N LEU A 153 -0.34 2.00 -6.75
CA LEU A 153 -1.25 2.70 -5.85
C LEU A 153 -1.81 3.96 -6.53
N CYS A 154 -3.14 4.12 -6.51
CA CYS A 154 -3.86 5.33 -6.92
C CYS A 154 -4.51 5.96 -5.67
N ARG A 155 -3.68 6.53 -4.78
CA ARG A 155 -4.10 7.32 -3.59
C ARG A 155 -3.07 8.40 -3.28
N THR A 156 -3.50 9.51 -2.70
CA THR A 156 -2.57 10.56 -2.23
C THR A 156 -1.75 10.06 -1.05
N LEU A 157 -0.66 10.76 -0.74
CA LEU A 157 0.14 10.45 0.45
C LEU A 157 -0.71 10.62 1.71
N GLU A 158 -1.52 11.67 1.78
CA GLU A 158 -2.42 11.98 2.89
C GLU A 158 -3.40 10.84 3.15
N ALA A 159 -4.15 10.43 2.12
CA ALA A 159 -5.13 9.35 2.24
C ALA A 159 -4.45 8.02 2.57
N PHE A 160 -3.26 7.76 2.02
CA PHE A 160 -2.47 6.58 2.36
C PHE A 160 -2.01 6.61 3.82
N THR A 161 -1.47 7.72 4.28
CA THR A 161 -0.99 7.93 5.64
C THR A 161 -2.11 7.79 6.66
N GLU A 162 -3.21 8.51 6.44
CA GLU A 162 -4.37 8.45 7.31
C GLU A 162 -4.87 7.01 7.42
N LYS A 163 -4.91 6.24 6.32
CA LYS A 163 -5.38 4.86 6.34
C LYS A 163 -4.39 3.89 6.99
N GLN A 164 -3.10 4.02 6.71
CA GLN A 164 -2.11 2.98 7.00
C GLN A 164 -1.33 3.26 8.29
N CYS A 165 -0.90 4.49 8.53
CA CYS A 165 0.01 4.85 9.61
C CYS A 165 -0.74 5.07 10.93
N ARG A 166 -1.26 3.98 11.49
CA ARG A 166 -2.04 3.98 12.74
C ARG A 166 -1.47 3.00 13.75
N PRO A 167 -1.58 3.25 15.06
CA PRO A 167 -1.12 2.33 16.12
C PRO A 167 -1.73 0.93 16.05
N GLN A 168 -2.93 0.79 15.46
CA GLN A 168 -3.60 -0.51 15.29
C GLN A 168 -3.03 -1.31 14.11
N ASN A 169 -2.27 -0.68 13.21
CA ASN A 169 -1.63 -1.38 12.11
C ASN A 169 -0.31 -1.99 12.59
N TYR A 170 -0.27 -3.32 12.68
CA TYR A 170 0.91 -4.10 13.06
C TYR A 170 2.19 -3.68 12.35
N TYR A 171 2.09 -3.24 11.08
CA TYR A 171 3.25 -2.83 10.31
C TYR A 171 4.01 -1.66 10.96
N PHE A 172 3.31 -0.76 11.66
CA PHE A 172 3.88 0.41 12.35
C PHE A 172 3.96 0.25 13.88
N ASN A 173 3.27 -0.73 14.45
CA ASN A 173 3.26 -0.97 15.89
C ASN A 173 4.45 -1.83 16.32
N TYR A 174 5.55 -1.17 16.69
CA TYR A 174 6.78 -1.85 17.11
C TYR A 174 6.64 -2.59 18.44
N GLU A 175 5.81 -2.12 19.37
CA GLU A 175 5.53 -2.87 20.61
C GLU A 175 4.95 -4.26 20.28
N GLN A 176 3.94 -4.30 19.42
CA GLN A 176 3.29 -5.56 19.03
C GLN A 176 4.22 -6.46 18.21
N LEU A 177 5.02 -5.87 17.31
CA LEU A 177 6.04 -6.60 16.56
C LEU A 177 7.02 -7.27 17.53
N LEU A 178 7.67 -6.47 18.37
CA LEU A 178 8.78 -6.92 19.20
C LEU A 178 8.32 -7.88 20.31
N SER A 179 7.17 -7.64 20.94
CA SER A 179 6.61 -8.56 21.93
C SER A 179 6.37 -9.96 21.36
N ARG A 180 5.92 -10.08 20.10
CA ARG A 180 5.73 -11.39 19.46
C ARG A 180 7.05 -12.12 19.22
N TRP A 181 8.06 -11.41 18.73
CA TRP A 181 9.39 -12.00 18.51
C TRP A 181 10.07 -12.37 19.83
N ALA A 182 10.05 -11.48 20.82
CA ALA A 182 10.57 -11.71 22.15
C ALA A 182 9.85 -12.86 22.87
N GLY A 183 8.51 -12.93 22.78
CA GLY A 183 7.74 -14.04 23.37
C GLY A 183 8.06 -15.40 22.74
N SER A 184 8.53 -15.43 21.49
CA SER A 184 8.83 -16.66 20.76
C SER A 184 10.27 -17.12 20.89
N PHE A 185 11.23 -16.21 20.93
CA PHE A 185 12.66 -16.52 20.96
C PHE A 185 13.36 -16.11 22.26
N GLY A 186 12.63 -15.48 23.18
CA GLY A 186 13.13 -14.96 24.45
C GLY A 186 13.47 -13.47 24.37
N GLN A 187 13.25 -12.74 25.47
CA GLN A 187 13.49 -11.29 25.54
C GLN A 187 14.93 -10.91 25.14
N GLY A 188 15.93 -11.63 25.66
CA GLY A 188 17.34 -11.39 25.38
C GLY A 188 17.80 -11.81 23.97
N SER A 189 16.92 -12.40 23.15
CA SER A 189 17.26 -12.71 21.75
C SER A 189 17.16 -11.49 20.84
N VAL A 190 16.40 -10.46 21.22
CA VAL A 190 16.08 -9.32 20.35
C VAL A 190 17.17 -8.24 20.49
N ASP A 191 17.83 -7.92 19.39
CA ASP A 191 18.85 -6.88 19.24
C ASP A 191 18.33 -5.78 18.30
N LEU A 192 18.12 -4.58 18.86
CA LEU A 192 17.48 -3.47 18.17
C LEU A 192 18.43 -2.35 17.81
N ALA A 193 18.12 -1.71 16.68
CA ALA A 193 18.83 -0.56 16.15
C ALA A 193 17.83 0.49 15.66
N ILE A 194 18.21 1.77 15.77
CA ILE A 194 17.48 2.86 15.10
C ILE A 194 18.04 3.02 13.70
N TYR A 195 17.16 3.03 12.69
CA TYR A 195 17.52 3.27 11.30
C TYR A 195 17.75 4.76 11.06
N ASP A 196 18.89 5.26 11.54
CA ASP A 196 19.36 6.62 11.33
C ASP A 196 20.87 6.60 11.09
N LYS A 197 21.33 7.38 10.10
CA LYS A 197 22.76 7.50 9.80
C LYS A 197 23.55 8.02 10.99
N SER A 198 22.99 8.86 11.85
CA SER A 198 23.71 9.33 13.04
C SER A 198 23.87 8.26 14.12
N GLU A 199 23.13 7.17 14.03
CA GLU A 199 23.09 6.09 15.02
C GLU A 199 23.89 4.85 14.58
N PHE A 200 24.18 4.72 13.28
CA PHE A 200 24.99 3.62 12.77
C PHE A 200 26.45 3.76 13.20
N LEU A 201 27.10 2.62 13.43
CA LEU A 201 28.55 2.54 13.61
C LEU A 201 29.27 3.27 12.46
N GLU A 202 29.98 4.35 12.81
CA GLU A 202 30.69 5.23 11.85
C GLU A 202 29.80 5.82 10.74
N GLY A 203 28.49 5.90 10.97
CA GLY A 203 27.52 6.36 9.98
C GLY A 203 27.22 5.39 8.85
N ASP A 204 27.64 4.12 8.97
CA ASP A 204 27.53 3.10 7.94
C ASP A 204 26.66 1.92 8.41
N LEU A 205 25.51 1.73 7.73
CA LEU A 205 24.56 0.65 8.02
C LEU A 205 25.20 -0.75 7.95
N LEU A 206 26.10 -0.99 6.99
CA LEU A 206 26.70 -2.29 6.78
C LEU A 206 27.75 -2.59 7.85
N LYS A 207 28.48 -1.57 8.31
CA LYS A 207 29.36 -1.70 9.49
C LYS A 207 28.55 -1.97 10.75
N ASP A 208 27.48 -1.22 10.99
CA ASP A 208 26.58 -1.42 12.14
C ASP A 208 26.01 -2.85 12.15
N PHE A 209 25.50 -3.30 11.00
CA PHE A 209 24.95 -4.64 10.87
C PHE A 209 26.01 -5.73 11.04
N THR A 210 27.22 -5.53 10.51
CA THR A 210 28.33 -6.48 10.68
C THR A 210 28.72 -6.60 12.16
N TYR A 211 28.84 -5.47 12.86
CA TYR A 211 29.11 -5.44 14.30
C TYR A 211 28.03 -6.18 15.10
N ARG A 212 26.75 -6.01 14.73
CA ARG A 212 25.63 -6.72 15.37
C ARG A 212 25.61 -8.22 15.05
N ILE A 213 26.11 -8.66 13.91
CA ILE A 213 26.33 -10.10 13.69
C ILE A 213 27.40 -10.58 14.67
N ASP A 214 28.60 -10.00 14.54
CA ASP A 214 29.75 -10.25 15.38
C ASP A 214 30.84 -9.19 15.11
N PRO A 215 31.37 -8.48 16.13
CA PRO A 215 32.42 -7.47 15.96
C PRO A 215 33.68 -8.00 15.26
N THR A 216 33.98 -9.29 15.38
CA THR A 216 35.16 -9.92 14.74
C THR A 216 35.06 -9.97 13.21
N LEU A 217 33.86 -9.78 12.64
CA LEU A 217 33.66 -9.72 11.19
C LEU A 217 34.01 -8.35 10.59
N LEU A 218 34.19 -7.31 11.41
CA LEU A 218 34.60 -6.01 10.92
C LEU A 218 35.97 -6.11 10.21
N GLY A 219 36.03 -5.59 8.98
CA GLY A 219 37.23 -5.68 8.13
C GLY A 219 37.44 -7.03 7.42
N GLN A 220 36.69 -8.08 7.78
CA GLN A 220 36.79 -9.41 7.14
C GLN A 220 35.91 -9.55 5.89
N LEU A 221 34.88 -8.71 5.78
CA LEU A 221 33.90 -8.72 4.70
C LEU A 221 34.26 -7.70 3.62
N LYS A 222 34.00 -8.05 2.36
CA LYS A 222 34.17 -7.15 1.22
C LYS A 222 33.15 -6.00 1.36
N PRO A 223 33.59 -4.73 1.24
CA PRO A 223 32.68 -3.60 1.24
C PRO A 223 31.69 -3.71 0.08
N TYR A 224 30.47 -3.25 0.31
CA TYR A 224 29.43 -3.17 -0.70
C TYR A 224 29.03 -1.71 -0.86
N GLU A 225 29.35 -1.14 -2.01
CA GLU A 225 28.85 0.17 -2.40
C GLU A 225 27.47 -0.02 -3.03
N GLN A 226 26.44 0.38 -2.30
CA GLN A 226 25.10 0.32 -2.84
C GLN A 226 24.90 1.44 -3.87
N GLN A 227 24.34 1.09 -5.04
CA GLN A 227 23.73 2.12 -5.88
C GLN A 227 22.53 2.71 -5.14
N ALA A 228 22.55 4.03 -4.90
CA ALA A 228 21.44 4.70 -4.27
C ALA A 228 20.15 4.45 -5.08
N ASN A 229 19.27 3.58 -4.56
CA ASN A 229 17.92 3.41 -5.09
C ASN A 229 17.10 4.63 -4.69
N GLN A 230 17.33 5.72 -5.40
CA GLN A 230 16.59 6.96 -5.21
C GLN A 230 15.10 6.69 -5.46
N SER A 231 14.27 7.36 -4.67
CA SER A 231 12.83 7.36 -4.93
C SER A 231 12.54 8.25 -6.14
N LEU A 232 11.27 8.38 -6.50
CA LEU A 232 10.86 9.46 -7.37
C LEU A 232 10.83 10.76 -6.56
N SER A 233 11.15 11.90 -7.19
CA SER A 233 10.91 13.22 -6.62
C SER A 233 9.41 13.44 -6.36
N PRO A 234 8.98 14.48 -5.60
CA PRO A 234 7.57 14.74 -5.36
C PRO A 234 6.79 14.92 -6.68
N GLU A 235 7.40 15.60 -7.65
CA GLU A 235 6.89 15.75 -9.00
C GLU A 235 6.74 14.40 -9.73
N GLY A 236 7.75 13.52 -9.66
CA GLY A 236 7.69 12.19 -10.26
C GLY A 236 6.64 11.29 -9.59
N GLN A 237 6.43 11.42 -8.28
CA GLN A 237 5.37 10.71 -7.55
C GLN A 237 3.98 11.18 -8.00
N ARG A 238 3.78 12.50 -8.18
CA ARG A 238 2.52 13.06 -8.68
C ARG A 238 2.21 12.57 -10.10
N LEU A 239 3.20 12.57 -10.99
CA LEU A 239 3.03 12.06 -12.35
C LEU A 239 2.72 10.55 -12.37
N LEU A 240 3.45 9.76 -11.58
CA LEU A 240 3.19 8.31 -11.47
C LEU A 240 1.81 8.02 -10.86
N LEU A 241 1.36 8.83 -9.91
CA LEU A 241 0.01 8.75 -9.37
C LEU A 241 -1.04 8.97 -10.48
N GLY A 242 -0.87 9.99 -11.32
CA GLY A 242 -1.73 10.23 -12.48
C GLY A 242 -1.79 9.01 -13.41
N VAL A 243 -0.63 8.42 -13.73
CA VAL A 243 -0.53 7.18 -14.53
C VAL A 243 -1.27 6.02 -13.86
N ASN A 244 -1.08 5.81 -12.56
CA ASN A 244 -1.73 4.70 -11.84
C ASN A 244 -3.25 4.85 -11.81
N CYS A 245 -3.76 6.08 -11.76
CA CYS A 245 -5.19 6.36 -11.78
C CYS A 245 -5.79 6.24 -13.18
N ALA A 246 -5.07 6.66 -14.21
CA ALA A 246 -5.48 6.46 -15.60
C ALA A 246 -5.40 5.00 -16.05
N PHE A 247 -4.54 4.20 -15.42
CA PHE A 247 -4.35 2.78 -15.74
C PHE A 247 -4.40 1.94 -14.46
N PRO A 248 -5.59 1.66 -13.90
CA PRO A 248 -5.73 0.91 -12.66
C PRO A 248 -5.36 -0.58 -12.83
N ARG A 249 -5.04 -1.28 -11.73
CA ARG A 249 -4.58 -2.69 -11.77
C ARG A 249 -5.64 -3.68 -12.29
N THR A 250 -6.90 -3.30 -12.15
CA THR A 250 -8.05 -4.07 -12.62
C THR A 250 -8.25 -3.99 -14.13
N GLN A 251 -7.63 -3.01 -14.80
CA GLN A 251 -7.74 -2.85 -16.25
C GLN A 251 -6.77 -3.78 -16.98
N GLY A 252 -7.30 -4.68 -17.82
CA GLY A 252 -6.48 -5.53 -18.68
C GLY A 252 -5.59 -4.69 -19.61
N GLY A 253 -4.32 -5.10 -19.82
CA GLY A 253 -3.38 -4.35 -20.67
C GLY A 253 -2.77 -3.08 -20.03
N ALA A 254 -3.23 -2.65 -18.86
CA ALA A 254 -2.71 -1.47 -18.17
C ALA A 254 -1.28 -1.61 -17.64
N GLU A 255 -0.87 -2.82 -17.23
CA GLU A 255 0.44 -3.02 -16.58
C GLU A 255 1.61 -2.73 -17.53
N SER A 256 1.53 -3.12 -18.81
CA SER A 256 2.59 -2.83 -19.79
C SER A 256 2.78 -1.32 -19.96
N ILE A 257 1.68 -0.56 -20.07
CA ILE A 257 1.70 0.90 -20.17
C ILE A 257 2.28 1.52 -18.90
N ARG A 258 1.86 1.07 -17.70
CA ARG A 258 2.42 1.54 -16.43
C ARG A 258 3.91 1.30 -16.33
N VAL A 259 4.40 0.13 -16.73
CA VAL A 259 5.83 -0.21 -16.69
C VAL A 259 6.63 0.76 -17.56
N LEU A 260 6.21 0.98 -18.80
CA LEU A 260 6.86 1.92 -19.73
C LEU A 260 6.84 3.36 -19.20
N CYS A 261 5.69 3.84 -18.71
CA CYS A 261 5.59 5.17 -18.12
C CYS A 261 6.48 5.32 -16.89
N ARG A 262 6.51 4.31 -16.01
CA ARG A 262 7.35 4.30 -14.80
C ARG A 262 8.83 4.40 -15.14
N GLU A 263 9.29 3.77 -16.21
CA GLU A 263 10.68 3.87 -16.67
C GLU A 263 11.04 5.30 -17.09
N GLU A 264 10.19 5.95 -17.89
CA GLU A 264 10.40 7.35 -18.30
C GLU A 264 10.42 8.31 -17.11
N ILE A 265 9.46 8.17 -16.19
CA ILE A 265 9.40 8.97 -14.96
C ILE A 265 10.65 8.71 -14.11
N TYR A 266 11.05 7.45 -13.95
CA TYR A 266 12.23 7.10 -13.17
C TYR A 266 13.52 7.63 -13.80
N ASN A 267 13.62 7.74 -15.12
CA ASN A 267 14.81 8.27 -15.77
C ASN A 267 14.96 9.78 -15.61
N LEU A 268 13.86 10.53 -15.55
CA LEU A 268 13.88 11.99 -15.53
C LEU A 268 13.67 12.60 -14.14
N LEU A 269 13.00 11.90 -13.23
CA LEU A 269 12.50 12.43 -11.97
C LEU A 269 12.92 11.60 -10.75
N LYS A 270 14.19 11.18 -10.69
CA LYS A 270 14.77 10.59 -9.47
C LYS A 270 14.98 11.66 -8.41
N GLY A 271 14.76 11.30 -7.16
CA GLY A 271 15.03 12.20 -6.05
C GLY A 271 14.56 11.65 -4.71
N ARG A 272 14.49 12.57 -3.74
CA ARG A 272 13.86 12.30 -2.46
C ARG A 272 12.35 12.38 -2.65
N GLY A 273 11.62 11.36 -2.22
CA GLY A 273 10.17 11.36 -2.28
C GLY A 273 9.55 12.45 -1.40
N ARG A 274 8.29 12.78 -1.67
CA ARG A 274 7.49 13.72 -0.88
C ARG A 274 7.50 13.34 0.59
N GLN A 275 7.66 14.33 1.44
CA GLN A 275 7.60 14.17 2.89
C GLN A 275 6.24 14.68 3.40
N LEU A 276 5.84 14.18 4.56
CA LEU A 276 4.67 14.69 5.28
C LEU A 276 5.01 16.06 5.90
N ASP A 277 4.03 16.95 5.93
CA ASP A 277 4.16 18.24 6.61
C ASP A 277 4.41 18.07 8.12
N LEU A 278 4.87 19.13 8.76
CA LEU A 278 5.18 19.10 10.19
C LEU A 278 3.96 18.76 11.07
N PRO A 279 2.76 19.34 10.86
CA PRO A 279 1.58 18.97 11.65
C PRO A 279 1.23 17.48 11.58
N THR A 280 1.25 16.89 10.38
CA THR A 280 0.95 15.47 10.20
C THR A 280 1.99 14.58 10.86
N ARG A 281 3.29 14.92 10.73
CA ARG A 281 4.36 14.17 11.42
C ARG A 281 4.23 14.22 12.94
N LYS A 282 3.88 15.38 13.51
CA LYS A 282 3.62 15.52 14.95
C LYS A 282 2.42 14.67 15.39
N SER A 283 1.32 14.72 14.64
CA SER A 283 0.14 13.90 14.94
C SER A 283 0.45 12.39 14.90
N ILE A 284 1.23 11.93 13.92
CA ILE A 284 1.72 10.54 13.87
C ILE A 284 2.56 10.25 15.11
N TYR A 285 3.57 11.07 15.40
CA TYR A 285 4.45 10.88 16.55
C TYR A 285 3.66 10.73 17.87
N GLU A 286 2.71 11.64 18.11
CA GLU A 286 1.82 11.61 19.27
C GLU A 286 0.98 10.34 19.33
N SER A 287 0.42 9.89 18.20
CA SER A 287 -0.41 8.68 18.14
C SER A 287 0.35 7.40 18.52
N PHE A 288 1.66 7.35 18.26
CA PHE A 288 2.51 6.19 18.60
C PHE A 288 3.25 6.33 19.93
N LEU A 289 3.14 7.48 20.62
CA LEU A 289 3.95 7.82 21.78
C LEU A 289 3.90 6.74 22.88
N GLU A 290 2.71 6.23 23.20
CA GLU A 290 2.53 5.18 24.21
C GLU A 290 3.30 3.90 23.83
N SER A 291 3.05 3.37 22.63
CA SER A 291 3.70 2.14 22.15
C SER A 291 5.21 2.29 22.00
N ASN A 292 5.68 3.46 21.54
CA ASN A 292 7.09 3.76 21.38
C ASN A 292 7.80 3.92 22.74
N THR A 293 7.12 4.46 23.76
CA THR A 293 7.66 4.58 25.12
C THR A 293 7.94 3.20 25.71
N LYS A 294 7.01 2.25 25.59
CA LYS A 294 7.23 0.87 26.06
C LYS A 294 8.42 0.20 25.39
N VAL A 295 8.59 0.40 24.07
CA VAL A 295 9.76 -0.12 23.33
C VAL A 295 11.05 0.56 23.81
N GLN A 296 11.03 1.88 24.02
CA GLN A 296 12.17 2.63 24.54
C GLN A 296 12.57 2.16 25.93
N GLU A 297 11.64 2.06 26.88
CA GLU A 297 11.93 1.61 28.25
C GLU A 297 12.52 0.19 28.27
N THR A 298 12.00 -0.68 27.39
CA THR A 298 12.41 -2.09 27.34
C THR A 298 13.78 -2.29 26.71
N TYR A 299 14.06 -1.62 25.58
CA TYR A 299 15.23 -1.91 24.74
C TYR A 299 16.25 -0.79 24.68
N PHE A 300 15.88 0.42 25.08
CA PHE A 300 16.72 1.60 25.05
C PHE A 300 16.56 2.45 26.32
N PRO A 301 16.79 1.88 27.53
CA PRO A 301 16.50 2.55 28.80
C PRO A 301 17.28 3.85 29.00
N ASN A 302 18.42 4.01 28.32
CA ASN A 302 19.26 5.21 28.38
C ASN A 302 18.85 6.31 27.39
N ARG A 303 17.86 6.07 26.53
CA ARG A 303 17.33 7.09 25.60
C ARG A 303 16.17 7.83 26.25
N LYS A 304 16.02 9.12 25.92
CA LYS A 304 14.85 9.91 26.36
C LYS A 304 13.56 9.54 25.63
N ALA A 305 13.68 9.12 24.37
CA ALA A 305 12.58 8.71 23.51
C ALA A 305 13.10 7.71 22.46
N LEU A 306 12.21 6.90 21.89
CA LEU A 306 12.58 5.95 20.83
C LEU A 306 13.08 6.70 19.59
N PHE A 307 12.31 7.71 19.16
CA PHE A 307 12.61 8.58 18.02
C PHE A 307 12.60 10.05 18.44
N PRO A 308 13.36 10.92 17.74
CA PRO A 308 13.30 12.36 17.98
C PRO A 308 11.91 12.92 17.65
N VAL A 309 11.50 13.95 18.40
CA VAL A 309 10.25 14.68 18.14
C VAL A 309 10.39 15.45 16.82
N PRO A 310 9.43 15.36 15.88
CA PRO A 310 9.45 16.18 14.67
C PRO A 310 9.36 17.68 14.99
N ASP A 311 10.39 18.45 14.63
CA ASP A 311 10.50 19.88 14.94
C ASP A 311 10.83 20.76 13.71
N THR A 312 11.50 20.20 12.70
CA THR A 312 11.81 20.92 11.46
C THR A 312 10.72 20.74 10.42
N ASP A 313 10.33 21.82 9.75
CA ASP A 313 9.50 21.71 8.55
C ASP A 313 10.31 21.16 7.37
N VAL A 314 9.63 20.46 6.46
CA VAL A 314 10.23 19.97 5.22
C VAL A 314 9.49 20.63 4.07
N PRO A 315 10.17 21.44 3.25
CA PRO A 315 9.54 22.09 2.11
C PRO A 315 8.81 21.07 1.24
N ILE A 316 7.58 21.39 0.87
CA ILE A 316 6.84 20.65 -0.14
C ILE A 316 7.36 21.17 -1.49
N ASP A 317 8.09 20.35 -2.25
CA ASP A 317 8.49 20.73 -3.61
C ASP A 317 7.22 20.73 -4.50
N GLU A 318 6.70 21.92 -4.79
CA GLU A 318 5.51 22.10 -5.61
C GLU A 318 5.79 22.64 -7.02
N GLU A 319 7.02 23.10 -7.30
CA GLU A 319 7.34 23.70 -8.59
C GLU A 319 7.56 22.66 -9.71
N PHE A 320 6.93 22.91 -10.86
CA PHE A 320 7.07 22.10 -12.06
C PHE A 320 8.42 22.35 -12.76
N SER A 321 9.29 21.35 -12.68
CA SER A 321 10.64 21.45 -13.25
C SER A 321 10.63 21.31 -14.78
N LYS A 322 11.72 21.71 -15.45
CA LYS A 322 11.91 21.45 -16.89
C LYS A 322 11.91 19.94 -17.18
N ASN A 323 12.50 19.15 -16.29
CA ASN A 323 12.49 17.69 -16.39
C ASN A 323 11.10 17.13 -16.18
N GLY A 324 10.29 17.76 -15.33
CA GLY A 324 8.89 17.44 -15.10
C GLY A 324 8.05 17.52 -16.35
N ARG A 325 8.05 18.69 -17.02
CA ARG A 325 7.35 18.88 -18.30
C ARG A 325 7.80 17.86 -19.35
N ARG A 326 9.11 17.64 -19.46
CA ARG A 326 9.67 16.63 -20.37
C ARG A 326 9.19 15.22 -20.03
N ALA A 327 9.08 14.88 -18.74
CA ALA A 327 8.58 13.58 -18.32
C ALA A 327 7.08 13.42 -18.61
N LEU A 328 6.28 14.47 -18.40
CA LEU A 328 4.87 14.50 -18.79
C LEU A 328 4.72 14.24 -20.29
N ASP A 329 5.43 14.99 -21.13
CA ASP A 329 5.39 14.83 -22.60
C ASP A 329 5.71 13.38 -23.01
N ARG A 330 6.75 12.79 -22.41
CA ARG A 330 7.14 11.41 -22.68
C ARG A 330 6.10 10.40 -22.23
N VAL A 331 5.52 10.58 -21.03
CA VAL A 331 4.45 9.71 -20.52
C VAL A 331 3.24 9.78 -21.44
N LEU A 332 2.80 10.98 -21.83
CA LEU A 332 1.68 11.17 -22.75
C LEU A 332 1.96 10.53 -24.12
N GLN A 333 3.20 10.61 -24.61
CA GLN A 333 3.62 9.94 -25.84
C GLN A 333 3.56 8.41 -25.71
N VAL A 334 4.11 7.84 -24.63
CA VAL A 334 4.06 6.39 -24.36
C VAL A 334 2.61 5.90 -24.33
N VAL A 335 1.72 6.64 -23.67
CA VAL A 335 0.29 6.32 -23.61
C VAL A 335 -0.36 6.34 -24.99
N ARG A 336 -0.04 7.33 -25.83
CA ARG A 336 -0.56 7.45 -27.19
C ARG A 336 -0.16 6.25 -28.05
N ASP A 337 1.13 5.93 -28.03
CA ASP A 337 1.76 4.96 -28.93
C ASP A 337 1.40 3.51 -28.56
N ASN A 338 1.23 3.23 -27.28
CA ASN A 338 1.03 1.87 -26.78
C ASN A 338 -0.41 1.61 -26.34
N GLY A 339 -1.16 2.64 -25.94
CA GLY A 339 -2.51 2.46 -25.39
C GLY A 339 -3.58 2.22 -26.44
N SER A 340 -3.46 2.81 -27.64
CA SER A 340 -4.59 2.84 -28.59
C SER A 340 -4.94 1.47 -29.14
N SER A 341 -3.94 0.64 -29.40
CA SER A 341 -4.11 -0.74 -29.85
C SER A 341 -4.62 -1.67 -28.73
N LEU A 342 -4.37 -1.32 -27.46
CA LEU A 342 -4.72 -2.15 -26.31
C LEU A 342 -6.10 -1.82 -25.72
N LEU A 343 -6.46 -0.52 -25.69
CA LEU A 343 -7.58 -0.01 -24.90
C LEU A 343 -8.56 0.85 -25.71
N GLY A 344 -8.24 1.13 -26.99
CA GLY A 344 -9.04 1.96 -27.87
C GLY A 344 -8.71 3.46 -27.73
N SER A 345 -8.85 4.19 -28.84
CA SER A 345 -8.40 5.59 -28.93
C SER A 345 -9.16 6.57 -28.04
N GLN A 346 -10.42 6.29 -27.71
CA GLN A 346 -11.22 7.16 -26.82
C GLN A 346 -10.70 7.09 -25.38
N TYR A 347 -10.53 5.87 -24.85
CA TYR A 347 -9.97 5.64 -23.52
C TYR A 347 -8.60 6.28 -23.36
N VAL A 348 -7.74 6.15 -24.38
CA VAL A 348 -6.40 6.74 -24.38
C VAL A 348 -6.42 8.27 -24.27
N LYS A 349 -7.33 8.94 -24.97
CA LYS A 349 -7.47 10.41 -24.87
C LYS A 349 -7.91 10.83 -23.48
N GLU A 350 -8.88 10.12 -22.89
CA GLU A 350 -9.35 10.38 -21.54
C GLU A 350 -8.25 10.12 -20.49
N ALA A 351 -7.48 9.04 -20.67
CA ALA A 351 -6.33 8.71 -19.83
C ALA A 351 -5.23 9.80 -19.91
N GLN A 352 -4.91 10.30 -21.10
CA GLN A 352 -3.95 11.40 -21.27
C GLN A 352 -4.40 12.66 -20.53
N GLN A 353 -5.67 13.05 -20.70
CA GLN A 353 -6.22 14.21 -20.02
C GLN A 353 -6.17 14.05 -18.49
N LEU A 354 -6.56 12.88 -17.98
CA LEU A 354 -6.55 12.60 -16.55
C LEU A 354 -5.13 12.67 -15.94
N ILE A 355 -4.14 12.13 -16.65
CA ILE A 355 -2.73 12.20 -16.22
C ILE A 355 -2.28 13.66 -16.12
N GLU A 356 -2.57 14.46 -17.15
CA GLU A 356 -2.23 15.88 -17.19
C GLU A 356 -2.93 16.65 -16.07
N ASP A 357 -4.22 16.45 -15.87
CA ASP A 357 -5.00 17.15 -14.84
C ASP A 357 -4.52 16.82 -13.42
N ILE A 358 -4.23 15.55 -13.12
CA ILE A 358 -3.69 15.14 -11.80
C ILE A 358 -2.27 15.71 -11.61
N TYR A 359 -1.44 15.66 -12.66
CA TYR A 359 -0.08 16.17 -12.60
C TYR A 359 -0.05 17.68 -12.36
N LEU A 360 -0.88 18.46 -13.08
CA LEU A 360 -0.97 19.91 -12.97
C LEU A 360 -1.76 20.37 -11.73
N GLY A 361 -2.40 19.45 -10.99
CA GLY A 361 -3.23 19.77 -9.84
C GLY A 361 -4.60 20.35 -10.19
N HIS A 362 -5.02 20.24 -11.45
CA HIS A 362 -6.35 20.63 -11.92
C HIS A 362 -7.44 19.61 -11.52
N ALA A 363 -7.04 18.38 -11.18
CA ALA A 363 -7.94 17.31 -10.75
C ALA A 363 -7.41 16.57 -9.52
N GLY A 364 -8.34 16.15 -8.65
CA GLY A 364 -8.09 15.13 -7.64
C GLY A 364 -8.06 13.71 -8.23
N ILE A 365 -7.72 12.74 -7.38
CA ILE A 365 -7.76 11.30 -7.73
C ILE A 365 -9.22 10.87 -7.98
N PRO A 366 -9.51 10.13 -9.08
CA PRO A 366 -10.83 9.54 -9.30
C PRO A 366 -11.17 8.52 -8.22
N PHE A 367 -12.42 8.52 -7.78
CA PHE A 367 -12.89 7.56 -6.79
C PHE A 367 -13.18 6.20 -7.45
N ASP A 368 -12.86 5.09 -6.76
CA ASP A 368 -13.14 3.75 -7.27
C ASP A 368 -14.61 3.36 -7.09
N TRP A 369 -15.40 3.71 -8.10
CA TRP A 369 -16.84 3.51 -8.14
C TRP A 369 -17.28 2.06 -8.30
N GLY A 370 -16.39 1.15 -8.74
CA GLY A 370 -16.72 -0.27 -8.91
C GLY A 370 -17.03 -0.99 -7.60
N ASN A 371 -16.63 -0.40 -6.47
CA ASN A 371 -16.86 -0.92 -5.13
C ASN A 371 -17.93 -0.14 -4.36
N VAL A 372 -18.72 0.68 -5.04
CA VAL A 372 -19.88 1.34 -4.45
C VAL A 372 -21.14 0.79 -5.08
N SER A 373 -22.23 0.76 -4.34
CA SER A 373 -23.53 0.41 -4.89
C SER A 373 -24.61 1.30 -4.31
N LEU A 374 -25.56 1.64 -5.16
CA LEU A 374 -26.74 2.42 -4.80
C LEU A 374 -27.95 1.49 -4.86
N PHE A 375 -28.74 1.46 -3.79
CA PHE A 375 -29.98 0.69 -3.75
C PHE A 375 -31.14 1.63 -3.44
N GLY A 376 -32.21 1.50 -4.22
CA GLY A 376 -33.46 2.21 -4.00
C GLY A 376 -34.38 1.40 -3.12
N LYS A 377 -35.18 2.05 -2.27
CA LYS A 377 -36.29 1.40 -1.57
C LYS A 377 -37.63 1.85 -2.14
N GLY A 378 -38.40 0.88 -2.63
CA GLY A 378 -39.86 0.92 -2.64
C GLY A 378 -40.51 1.91 -3.61
N LEU A 379 -41.64 2.45 -3.15
CA LEU A 379 -42.52 3.37 -3.87
C LEU A 379 -42.19 4.81 -3.48
N ILE A 380 -42.11 5.70 -4.45
CA ILE A 380 -41.92 7.14 -4.23
C ILE A 380 -43.23 7.85 -4.56
N LYS A 381 -43.71 8.67 -3.62
CA LYS A 381 -44.92 9.46 -3.76
C LYS A 381 -44.60 10.94 -3.55
N ALA A 382 -45.22 11.79 -4.36
CA ALA A 382 -45.16 13.23 -4.16
C ALA A 382 -46.01 13.64 -2.94
N ASN A 383 -45.48 14.53 -2.10
CA ASN A 383 -46.27 15.16 -1.04
C ASN A 383 -47.22 16.22 -1.63
N ARG A 384 -48.05 16.83 -0.77
CA ARG A 384 -49.05 17.84 -1.17
C ARG A 384 -48.43 19.10 -1.82
N HIS A 385 -47.12 19.30 -1.69
CA HIS A 385 -46.37 20.40 -2.29
C HIS A 385 -45.57 19.95 -3.53
N GLY A 386 -45.74 18.72 -4.01
CA GLY A 386 -45.02 18.20 -5.17
C GLY A 386 -43.56 17.82 -4.91
N VAL A 387 -43.12 17.77 -3.65
CA VAL A 387 -41.77 17.29 -3.29
C VAL A 387 -41.81 15.78 -3.15
N MET A 388 -40.86 15.11 -3.78
CA MET A 388 -40.66 13.67 -3.69
C MET A 388 -39.56 13.38 -2.68
N HIS A 389 -39.80 12.35 -1.86
CA HIS A 389 -38.82 11.85 -0.90
C HIS A 389 -38.44 10.42 -1.25
N ALA A 390 -37.14 10.14 -1.31
CA ALA A 390 -36.63 8.80 -1.55
C ALA A 390 -35.67 8.39 -0.44
N SER A 391 -35.69 7.10 -0.10
CA SER A 391 -34.71 6.48 0.76
C SER A 391 -33.77 5.62 -0.07
N LEU A 392 -32.51 6.03 -0.11
CA LEU A 392 -31.44 5.34 -0.83
C LEU A 392 -30.53 4.67 0.19
N VAL A 393 -30.06 3.46 -0.13
CA VAL A 393 -29.02 2.78 0.64
C VAL A 393 -27.76 2.81 -0.19
N ILE A 394 -26.71 3.40 0.37
CA ILE A 394 -25.39 3.43 -0.25
C ILE A 394 -24.53 2.41 0.47
N ARG A 395 -24.04 1.44 -0.30
CA ARG A 395 -23.01 0.51 0.14
C ARG A 395 -21.67 1.03 -0.38
N ASN A 396 -20.81 1.49 0.51
CA ASN A 396 -19.43 1.81 0.16
C ASN A 396 -18.54 0.66 0.60
N THR A 397 -18.26 -0.28 -0.31
CA THR A 397 -17.24 -1.33 -0.11
C THR A 397 -15.88 -0.93 -0.66
N SER A 398 -15.74 0.31 -1.14
CA SER A 398 -14.46 0.83 -1.57
C SER A 398 -13.51 0.96 -0.38
N THR A 399 -12.29 1.36 -0.70
CA THR A 399 -11.22 1.54 0.25
C THR A 399 -11.11 2.96 0.80
N GLU A 400 -11.95 3.88 0.32
CA GLU A 400 -11.91 5.32 0.57
C GLU A 400 -13.30 5.84 0.99
N PRO A 401 -13.37 6.88 1.84
CA PRO A 401 -14.65 7.50 2.16
C PRO A 401 -15.26 8.11 0.89
N LEU A 402 -16.56 7.93 0.72
CA LEU A 402 -17.32 8.62 -0.32
C LEU A 402 -17.87 9.91 0.29
N GLU A 403 -17.33 11.03 -0.14
CA GLU A 403 -17.66 12.36 0.39
C GLU A 403 -18.55 13.11 -0.59
N PHE A 404 -19.67 13.60 -0.09
CA PHE A 404 -20.56 14.51 -0.82
C PHE A 404 -20.47 15.88 -0.13
N SER A 405 -20.18 16.94 -0.88
CA SER A 405 -19.97 18.30 -0.34
C SER A 405 -20.40 19.37 -1.34
N GLU A 406 -20.89 20.50 -0.83
CA GLU A 406 -21.21 21.69 -1.64
C GLU A 406 -19.96 22.46 -2.12
N LYS A 407 -18.77 22.07 -1.66
CA LYS A 407 -17.52 22.71 -2.09
C LYS A 407 -17.25 22.45 -3.58
N PRO A 408 -16.76 23.44 -4.35
CA PRO A 408 -16.44 23.28 -5.78
C PRO A 408 -15.45 22.14 -6.11
N SER A 409 -14.64 21.73 -5.12
CA SER A 409 -13.67 20.64 -5.22
C SER A 409 -14.29 19.24 -5.07
N CYS A 410 -15.57 19.13 -4.69
CA CYS A 410 -16.27 17.87 -4.53
C CYS A 410 -17.12 17.60 -5.77
N HIS A 411 -16.84 16.50 -6.45
CA HIS A 411 -17.38 16.22 -7.78
C HIS A 411 -18.52 15.20 -7.79
N TYR A 412 -18.99 14.77 -6.60
CA TYR A 412 -19.93 13.67 -6.45
C TYR A 412 -21.32 14.18 -6.07
N SER A 413 -22.33 13.74 -6.81
CA SER A 413 -23.73 13.95 -6.46
C SER A 413 -24.54 12.70 -6.77
N ILE A 414 -25.81 12.68 -6.37
CA ILE A 414 -26.75 11.67 -6.84
C ILE A 414 -27.67 12.34 -7.86
N GLY A 415 -27.62 11.91 -9.11
CA GLY A 415 -28.58 12.26 -10.13
C GLY A 415 -29.90 11.55 -9.90
N TRP A 416 -30.99 12.18 -10.32
CA TRP A 416 -32.29 11.56 -10.50
C TRP A 416 -32.80 11.84 -11.90
N ARG A 417 -33.49 10.87 -12.51
CA ARG A 417 -34.21 11.06 -13.78
C ARG A 417 -35.48 10.24 -13.83
N LEU A 418 -36.53 10.80 -14.42
CA LEU A 418 -37.81 10.12 -14.61
C LEU A 418 -37.78 9.30 -15.90
N MET A 419 -38.35 8.10 -15.80
CA MET A 419 -38.32 7.09 -16.84
C MET A 419 -39.75 6.64 -17.16
N ASP A 420 -40.00 6.34 -18.43
CA ASP A 420 -41.25 5.72 -18.87
C ASP A 420 -41.32 4.22 -18.51
N LYS A 421 -42.44 3.58 -18.84
CA LYS A 421 -42.64 2.14 -18.58
C LYS A 421 -41.64 1.24 -19.33
N ALA A 422 -41.11 1.70 -20.46
CA ALA A 422 -40.12 0.99 -21.25
C ALA A 422 -38.69 1.22 -20.75
N GLY A 423 -38.48 2.09 -19.75
CA GLY A 423 -37.17 2.44 -19.22
C GLY A 423 -36.44 3.50 -20.05
N ASN A 424 -37.15 4.28 -20.87
CA ASN A 424 -36.56 5.44 -21.56
C ASN A 424 -36.65 6.67 -20.67
N GLN A 425 -35.61 7.51 -20.72
CA GLN A 425 -35.60 8.79 -20.03
C GLN A 425 -36.62 9.75 -20.63
N LEU A 426 -37.38 10.43 -19.77
CA LEU A 426 -38.27 11.51 -20.17
C LEU A 426 -37.48 12.83 -20.28
N ASP A 427 -37.62 13.50 -21.44
CA ASP A 427 -36.86 14.72 -21.75
C ASP A 427 -37.01 15.80 -20.68
N LYS A 428 -35.87 16.38 -20.27
CA LYS A 428 -35.75 17.48 -19.28
C LYS A 428 -36.24 17.15 -17.86
N LEU A 429 -36.59 15.91 -17.56
CA LEU A 429 -37.00 15.48 -16.22
C LEU A 429 -35.88 14.75 -15.48
N CYS A 430 -34.79 15.47 -15.27
CA CYS A 430 -33.65 15.02 -14.49
C CYS A 430 -33.08 16.16 -13.64
N GLY A 431 -32.36 15.82 -12.59
CA GLY A 431 -31.65 16.78 -11.75
C GLY A 431 -30.72 16.07 -10.77
N ASN A 432 -30.16 16.84 -9.84
CA ASN A 432 -29.26 16.31 -8.82
C ASN A 432 -29.87 16.50 -7.43
N VAL A 433 -29.64 15.53 -6.55
CA VAL A 433 -29.82 15.67 -5.12
C VAL A 433 -28.45 15.66 -4.46
N GLN A 434 -28.22 16.67 -3.63
CA GLN A 434 -27.05 16.71 -2.75
C GLN A 434 -27.35 15.93 -1.48
N VAL A 435 -26.31 15.27 -0.97
CA VAL A 435 -26.38 14.49 0.26
C VAL A 435 -25.27 15.01 1.15
N GLU A 436 -25.55 15.68 2.26
CA GLU A 436 -24.48 16.09 3.17
C GLU A 436 -24.05 14.92 4.07
N LYS A 437 -23.34 13.93 3.51
CA LYS A 437 -22.80 12.81 4.27
C LYS A 437 -21.43 12.38 3.75
N VAL A 438 -20.52 12.09 4.67
CA VAL A 438 -19.36 11.23 4.42
C VAL A 438 -19.79 9.79 4.66
N ILE A 439 -19.56 8.92 3.69
CA ILE A 439 -19.90 7.49 3.76
C ILE A 439 -18.58 6.71 3.87
N PRO A 440 -18.21 6.24 5.07
CA PRO A 440 -16.91 5.61 5.28
C PRO A 440 -16.75 4.30 4.50
N PRO A 441 -15.50 3.88 4.22
CA PRO A 441 -15.19 2.57 3.64
C PRO A 441 -15.82 1.42 4.43
N GLY A 442 -16.26 0.37 3.74
CA GLY A 442 -16.83 -0.84 4.34
C GLY A 442 -18.18 -0.64 5.03
N THR A 443 -18.88 0.46 4.77
CA THR A 443 -20.15 0.78 5.44
C THR A 443 -21.36 0.71 4.51
N PHE A 444 -22.52 0.57 5.15
CA PHE A 444 -23.82 0.79 4.55
C PHE A 444 -24.45 2.01 5.23
N ARG A 445 -24.99 2.92 4.44
CA ARG A 445 -25.64 4.14 4.95
C ARG A 445 -26.98 4.34 4.27
N LEU A 446 -28.02 4.55 5.08
CA LEU A 446 -29.30 5.04 4.61
C LEU A 446 -29.20 6.56 4.42
N VAL A 447 -29.65 7.01 3.25
CA VAL A 447 -29.68 8.41 2.84
C VAL A 447 -31.10 8.75 2.43
N SER A 448 -31.62 9.83 3.00
CA SER A 448 -32.89 10.40 2.59
C SER A 448 -32.60 11.55 1.64
N VAL A 449 -33.20 11.52 0.46
CA VAL A 449 -33.09 12.59 -0.53
C VAL A 449 -34.45 13.17 -0.81
N ALA A 450 -34.50 14.47 -1.07
CA ALA A 450 -35.70 15.19 -1.44
C ALA A 450 -35.43 16.02 -2.69
N PHE A 451 -36.35 16.00 -3.63
CA PHE A 451 -36.26 16.77 -4.88
C PHE A 451 -37.66 17.10 -5.37
N ARG A 452 -37.73 18.12 -6.23
CA ARG A 452 -38.98 18.60 -6.80
C ARG A 452 -38.85 18.60 -8.32
N PRO A 453 -39.33 17.55 -9.00
CA PRO A 453 -39.32 17.53 -10.45
C PRO A 453 -40.37 18.55 -10.97
N ASP A 454 -39.99 19.34 -11.96
CA ASP A 454 -40.93 20.23 -12.67
C ASP A 454 -41.66 19.44 -13.75
N ILE A 455 -42.66 18.66 -13.33
CA ILE A 455 -43.40 17.75 -14.21
C ILE A 455 -44.60 18.51 -14.80
N GLY A 456 -44.49 18.89 -16.08
CA GLY A 456 -45.66 19.34 -16.85
C GLY A 456 -46.72 18.22 -16.98
N SER A 457 -47.99 18.60 -17.15
CA SER A 457 -49.15 17.69 -17.16
C SER A 457 -48.97 16.45 -18.04
N ASP A 458 -48.37 16.62 -19.22
CA ASP A 458 -48.25 15.56 -20.23
C ASP A 458 -47.21 14.48 -19.89
N ASN A 459 -46.30 14.79 -18.93
CA ASN A 459 -45.26 13.88 -18.49
C ASN A 459 -45.63 13.11 -17.22
N ILE A 460 -46.66 13.57 -16.47
CA ILE A 460 -47.15 12.90 -15.25
C ILE A 460 -47.68 11.51 -15.59
N GLU A 461 -48.44 11.37 -16.68
CA GLU A 461 -49.02 10.09 -17.09
C GLU A 461 -47.98 9.10 -17.66
N LYS A 462 -46.81 9.60 -18.08
CA LYS A 462 -45.75 8.81 -18.69
C LYS A 462 -44.69 8.35 -17.69
N ALA A 463 -44.48 9.09 -16.61
CA ALA A 463 -43.47 8.78 -15.60
C ALA A 463 -43.89 7.56 -14.76
N CYS A 464 -43.21 6.43 -14.95
CA CYS A 464 -43.47 5.19 -14.21
C CYS A 464 -42.39 4.90 -13.17
N PHE A 465 -41.13 5.21 -13.49
CA PHE A 465 -40.00 4.95 -12.62
C PHE A 465 -39.15 6.19 -12.44
N ILE A 466 -38.39 6.18 -11.36
CA ILE A 466 -37.28 7.09 -11.16
C ILE A 466 -36.00 6.28 -11.00
N GLU A 467 -34.99 6.67 -11.75
CA GLU A 467 -33.63 6.18 -11.57
C GLU A 467 -32.85 7.21 -10.79
N PHE A 468 -32.20 6.75 -9.72
CA PHE A 468 -31.12 7.47 -9.06
C PHE A 468 -29.80 6.88 -9.49
N SER A 469 -28.79 7.72 -9.71
CA SER A 469 -27.43 7.24 -9.98
C SER A 469 -26.39 8.17 -9.39
N PHE A 470 -25.21 7.65 -9.07
CA PHE A 470 -24.08 8.52 -8.78
C PHE A 470 -23.64 9.27 -10.04
N ILE A 471 -23.28 10.54 -9.84
CA ILE A 471 -22.69 11.39 -10.86
C ILE A 471 -21.33 11.83 -10.38
N GLU A 472 -20.31 11.66 -11.22
CA GLU A 472 -18.98 12.23 -11.03
C GLU A 472 -18.69 13.20 -12.18
N ARG A 473 -18.42 14.48 -11.86
CA ARG A 473 -18.08 15.52 -12.86
C ARG A 473 -19.09 15.62 -14.02
N GLY A 474 -20.37 15.42 -13.74
CA GLY A 474 -21.46 15.48 -14.73
C GLY A 474 -21.68 14.18 -15.51
N LYS A 475 -20.83 13.16 -15.34
CA LYS A 475 -21.00 11.83 -15.95
C LYS A 475 -21.84 10.94 -15.05
N TRP A 476 -22.85 10.30 -15.64
CA TRP A 476 -23.68 9.31 -14.96
C TRP A 476 -22.94 7.98 -14.88
N LEU A 477 -22.77 7.45 -13.67
CA LEU A 477 -21.89 6.32 -13.43
C LEU A 477 -22.57 4.96 -13.63
N ASN A 478 -23.88 4.93 -13.80
CA ASN A 478 -24.63 3.70 -14.07
C ASN A 478 -24.30 3.06 -15.42
N GLU A 479 -23.86 3.85 -16.40
CA GLU A 479 -23.45 3.33 -17.71
C GLU A 479 -22.18 2.45 -17.60
N GLU A 480 -21.26 2.82 -16.72
CA GLU A 480 -20.00 2.09 -16.48
C GLU A 480 -20.10 1.12 -15.31
N HIS A 481 -20.92 1.46 -14.32
CA HIS A 481 -21.13 0.70 -13.09
C HIS A 481 -22.64 0.54 -12.85
N PRO A 482 -23.28 -0.49 -13.42
CA PRO A 482 -24.74 -0.65 -13.32
C PRO A 482 -25.27 -0.64 -11.87
N LEU A 483 -24.49 -1.17 -10.92
CA LEU A 483 -24.82 -1.19 -9.49
C LEU A 483 -24.77 0.20 -8.81
N ASN A 484 -24.31 1.24 -9.53
CA ASN A 484 -24.31 2.63 -9.09
C ASN A 484 -25.63 3.33 -9.42
N SER A 485 -26.62 2.58 -9.92
CA SER A 485 -28.00 3.04 -10.06
C SER A 485 -28.96 2.30 -9.15
N ALA A 486 -30.05 2.99 -8.83
CA ALA A 486 -31.17 2.49 -8.07
C ALA A 486 -32.46 2.92 -8.74
N TRP A 487 -33.39 1.98 -8.91
CA TRP A 487 -34.68 2.25 -9.52
C TRP A 487 -35.77 2.18 -8.45
N ALA A 488 -36.75 3.07 -8.55
CA ALA A 488 -37.93 3.08 -7.68
C ALA A 488 -39.19 3.37 -8.50
N LEU A 489 -40.32 2.79 -8.08
CA LEU A 489 -41.60 2.98 -8.75
C LEU A 489 -42.22 4.30 -8.29
N LEU A 490 -42.72 5.09 -9.24
CA LEU A 490 -43.47 6.31 -8.96
C LEU A 490 -44.97 5.95 -8.83
N VAL A 491 -45.61 6.36 -7.73
CA VAL A 491 -47.01 5.99 -7.39
C VAL A 491 -47.88 7.20 -7.05
#